data_AF-A0A564W2W4-F1
#
_entry.id   AF-A0A564W2W4-F1
#
_cell.length_a   1.000
_cell.length_b   1.000
_cell.length_c   1.000
_cell.angle_alpha   90.00
_cell.angle_beta   90.00
_cell.angle_gamma   90.00
#
_symmetry.space_group_name_H-M   'P 1'
#
loop_
_entity.id
_entity.type
_entity.pdbx_description
1 polymer ?
#
loop_
_entity_poly.entity_id
_entity_poly.type
_entity_poly.pdbx_seq_one_letter_code
_entity_poly.pdbx_strand_id
1 'polypeptide(L)'
;MAKRPVPRYDFKAFGEAIKAARKGRKESRKKVCDEMYISPRYLANIENKGQHPSVQIFFELMLRYDISVDQFLFSEREAEKSTLRRVG
;
A
#
# COMPACT_ATOMS: atom_id res chain seq x y z
N MET A 1 9.95 23.86 -22.52
CA MET A 1 9.20 23.75 -21.26
C MET A 1 10.04 22.99 -20.25
N ALA A 2 10.31 23.55 -19.06
CA ALA A 2 10.97 22.79 -17.98
C ALA A 2 9.99 21.73 -17.46
N LYS A 3 10.47 20.50 -17.22
CA LYS A 3 9.63 19.43 -16.64
C LYS A 3 9.26 19.80 -15.20
N ARG A 4 7.98 19.66 -14.85
CA ARG A 4 7.54 19.78 -13.45
C ARG A 4 8.27 18.72 -12.61
N PRO A 5 8.85 19.06 -11.44
CA PRO A 5 9.37 18.05 -10.53
C PRO A 5 8.23 17.12 -10.10
N VAL A 6 8.42 15.81 -10.24
CA VAL A 6 7.46 14.79 -9.81
C VAL A 6 8.03 14.10 -8.58
N PRO A 7 7.41 14.29 -7.40
CA PRO A 7 7.78 13.56 -6.20
C PRO A 7 7.72 12.05 -6.45
N ARG A 8 8.76 11.31 -6.07
CA ARG A 8 8.72 9.85 -6.07
C ARG A 8 8.15 9.39 -4.75
N TYR A 9 6.98 8.78 -4.80
CA TYR A 9 6.39 8.10 -3.65
C TYR A 9 7.13 6.79 -3.39
N ASP A 10 7.42 6.49 -2.12
CA ASP A 10 7.96 5.20 -1.71
C ASP A 10 6.82 4.19 -1.52
N PHE A 11 6.76 3.19 -2.39
CA PHE A 11 5.73 2.14 -2.33
C PHE A 11 6.04 1.03 -1.33
N LYS A 12 7.19 1.09 -0.64
CA LYS A 12 7.60 0.06 0.32
C LYS A 12 6.59 -0.11 1.46
N ALA A 13 6.06 1.00 1.99
CA ALA A 13 5.06 0.96 3.06
C ALA A 13 3.78 0.22 2.64
N PHE A 14 3.29 0.46 1.42
CA PHE A 14 2.16 -0.29 0.85
C PHE A 14 2.50 -1.77 0.66
N GLY A 15 3.70 -2.08 0.15
CA GLY A 15 4.16 -3.46 -0.02
C GLY A 15 4.19 -4.24 1.29
N GLU A 16 4.67 -3.62 2.36
CA GLU A 16 4.69 -4.21 3.71
C GLU A 16 3.28 -4.43 4.26
N ALA A 17 2.37 -3.47 4.07
CA ALA A 17 0.96 -3.59 4.46
C ALA A 17 0.24 -4.73 3.72
N ILE A 18 0.43 -4.84 2.40
CA ILE A 18 -0.10 -5.95 1.59
C ILE A 18 0.44 -7.30 2.10
N LYS A 19 1.75 -7.37 2.36
CA LYS A 19 2.40 -8.59 2.87
C LYS A 19 1.84 -8.99 4.24
N ALA A 20 1.63 -8.02 5.13
CA ALA A 20 1.07 -8.25 6.45
C ALA A 20 -0.38 -8.74 6.36
N ALA A 21 -1.23 -8.07 5.58
CA ALA A 21 -2.62 -8.44 5.40
C ALA A 21 -2.79 -9.82 4.76
N ARG A 22 -2.03 -10.12 3.70
CA ARG A 22 -2.02 -11.45 3.06
C ARG A 22 -1.66 -12.55 4.06
N LYS A 23 -0.63 -12.33 4.88
CA LYS A 23 -0.21 -13.28 5.94
C LYS A 23 -1.27 -13.39 7.05
N GLY A 24 -1.91 -12.29 7.45
CA GLY A 24 -2.99 -12.29 8.43
C GLY A 24 -4.19 -13.13 7.98
N ARG A 25 -4.50 -13.11 6.68
CA ARG A 25 -5.51 -13.98 6.05
C ARG A 25 -5.02 -15.39 5.71
N LYS A 26 -3.78 -15.75 6.09
CA LYS A 26 -3.13 -17.05 5.81
C LYS A 26 -3.11 -17.42 4.32
N GLU A 27 -3.06 -16.44 3.43
CA GLU A 27 -3.00 -16.69 1.98
C GLU A 27 -1.56 -16.87 1.49
N SER A 28 -1.31 -17.92 0.70
CA SER A 28 -0.04 -18.06 0.00
C SER A 28 0.05 -17.04 -1.15
N ARG A 29 1.27 -16.64 -1.54
CA ARG A 29 1.44 -15.79 -2.74
C ARG A 29 0.87 -16.46 -3.98
N LYS A 30 1.05 -17.79 -4.11
CA LYS A 30 0.52 -18.56 -5.24
C LYS A 30 -0.99 -18.38 -5.37
N LYS A 31 -1.76 -18.55 -4.29
CA LYS A 31 -3.22 -18.38 -4.29
C LYS A 31 -3.62 -16.99 -4.82
N VAL A 32 -3.03 -15.94 -4.28
CA VAL A 32 -3.34 -14.55 -4.67
C VAL A 32 -2.97 -14.29 -6.12
N CYS A 33 -1.81 -14.79 -6.55
CA CYS A 33 -1.34 -14.66 -7.92
C CYS A 33 -2.24 -15.38 -8.94
N ASP A 34 -2.72 -16.58 -8.60
CA ASP A 34 -3.64 -17.34 -9.46
C ASP A 34 -4.97 -16.60 -9.61
N GLU A 35 -5.52 -16.05 -8.54
CA GLU A 35 -6.80 -15.31 -8.56
C GLU A 35 -6.70 -13.94 -9.25
N MET A 36 -5.55 -13.26 -9.12
CA MET A 36 -5.32 -11.94 -9.72
C MET A 36 -4.66 -12.00 -11.10
N TYR A 37 -4.38 -13.21 -11.62
CA TYR A 37 -3.68 -13.42 -12.89
C TYR A 37 -2.34 -12.65 -12.99
N ILE A 38 -1.57 -12.63 -11.89
CA ILE A 38 -0.24 -12.00 -11.82
C ILE A 38 0.84 -13.00 -11.44
N SER A 39 2.11 -12.70 -11.78
CA SER A 39 3.20 -13.61 -11.43
C SER A 39 3.56 -13.58 -9.93
N PRO A 40 3.96 -14.72 -9.32
CA PRO A 40 4.48 -14.76 -7.95
C PRO A 40 5.67 -13.84 -7.71
N ARG A 41 6.55 -13.68 -8.70
CA ARG A 41 7.71 -12.77 -8.64
C ARG A 41 7.26 -11.32 -8.55
N TYR A 42 6.22 -10.94 -9.29
CA TYR A 42 5.70 -9.58 -9.27
C TYR A 42 5.11 -9.23 -7.90
N LEU A 43 4.24 -10.08 -7.36
CA LEU A 43 3.71 -9.90 -6.00
C LEU A 43 4.84 -9.88 -4.95
N ALA A 44 5.84 -10.75 -5.07
CA ALA A 44 6.99 -10.74 -4.16
C ALA A 44 7.83 -9.45 -4.26
N ASN A 45 7.99 -8.86 -5.44
CA ASN A 45 8.71 -7.60 -5.59
C ASN A 45 7.89 -6.41 -5.05
N ILE A 46 6.57 -6.39 -5.23
CA ILE A 46 5.69 -5.39 -4.61
C ILE A 46 5.85 -5.47 -3.09
N GLU A 47 5.67 -6.66 -2.52
CA GLU A 47 5.68 -6.88 -1.06
C GLU A 47 7.03 -6.65 -0.37
N ASN A 48 8.16 -6.87 -1.07
CA ASN A 48 9.48 -6.86 -0.42
C ASN A 48 10.41 -5.75 -0.93
N LYS A 49 10.18 -5.21 -2.13
CA LYS A 49 11.08 -4.24 -2.77
C LYS A 49 10.39 -2.91 -3.07
N GLY A 50 9.10 -2.77 -2.75
CA GLY A 50 8.32 -1.59 -3.09
C GLY A 50 8.22 -1.38 -4.60
N GLN A 51 8.24 -2.46 -5.41
CA GLN A 51 8.05 -2.32 -6.86
C GLN A 51 6.68 -1.66 -7.12
N HIS A 52 6.65 -0.62 -7.96
CA HIS A 52 5.43 0.09 -8.30
C HIS A 52 4.52 -0.81 -9.15
N PRO A 53 3.33 -1.18 -8.65
CA PRO A 53 2.36 -1.89 -9.45
C PRO A 53 1.69 -0.97 -10.49
N SER A 54 0.96 -1.54 -11.46
CA SER A 54 0.01 -0.73 -12.23
C SER A 54 -1.10 -0.22 -11.32
N VAL A 55 -1.78 0.86 -11.71
CA VAL A 55 -2.88 1.44 -10.91
C VAL A 55 -3.99 0.42 -10.67
N GLN A 56 -4.31 -0.42 -11.66
CA GLN A 56 -5.29 -1.49 -11.51
C GLN A 56 -4.88 -2.50 -10.42
N ILE A 57 -3.68 -3.07 -10.51
CA ILE A 57 -3.19 -4.06 -9.53
C ILE A 57 -3.07 -3.42 -8.14
N PHE A 58 -2.67 -2.15 -8.07
CA PHE A 58 -2.64 -1.41 -6.82
C PHE A 58 -4.01 -1.39 -6.15
N PHE A 59 -5.04 -0.90 -6.84
CA PHE A 59 -6.38 -0.81 -6.26
C PHE A 59 -6.98 -2.18 -5.96
N GLU A 60 -6.77 -3.18 -6.82
CA GLU A 60 -7.22 -4.55 -6.54
C GLU A 60 -6.60 -5.10 -5.24
N LEU A 61 -5.32 -4.86 -4.98
CA LEU A 61 -4.67 -5.26 -3.73
C LEU A 61 -5.19 -4.48 -2.52
N MET A 62 -5.40 -3.16 -2.64
CA MET A 62 -5.94 -2.34 -1.55
C MET A 62 -7.36 -2.78 -1.17
N LEU A 63 -8.24 -2.94 -2.17
CA LEU A 63 -9.62 -3.39 -1.97
C LEU A 63 -9.68 -4.82 -1.44
N ARG A 64 -8.85 -5.72 -1.99
CA ARG A 64 -8.78 -7.11 -1.53
C ARG A 64 -8.46 -7.18 -0.04
N TYR A 65 -7.51 -6.38 0.43
CA TYR A 65 -7.00 -6.46 1.80
C TYR A 65 -7.57 -5.43 2.77
N ASP A 66 -8.49 -4.58 2.33
CA ASP A 66 -9.07 -3.47 3.12
C ASP A 66 -7.99 -2.54 3.67
N ILE A 67 -7.03 -2.17 2.80
CA ILE A 67 -5.94 -1.27 3.14
C ILE A 67 -6.34 0.15 2.76
N SER A 68 -6.46 1.03 3.76
CA SER A 68 -6.74 2.45 3.54
C SER A 68 -5.52 3.16 2.95
N VAL A 69 -5.65 3.65 1.72
CA VAL A 69 -4.60 4.45 1.06
C VAL A 69 -4.42 5.80 1.75
N ASP A 70 -5.52 6.39 2.22
CA ASP A 70 -5.55 7.69 2.89
C ASP A 70 -4.66 7.70 4.14
N GLN A 71 -4.62 6.59 4.89
CA GLN A 71 -3.76 6.46 6.05
C GLN A 71 -2.26 6.63 5.71
N PHE A 72 -1.83 6.20 4.52
CA PHE A 72 -0.45 6.37 4.07
C PHE A 72 -0.18 7.77 3.49
N LEU A 73 -1.19 8.41 2.89
CA LEU A 73 -1.06 9.75 2.31
C LEU A 73 -1.11 10.86 3.38
N PHE A 74 -1.79 10.59 4.50
CA PHE A 74 -2.05 11.57 5.56
C PHE A 74 -1.49 11.15 6.92
N SER A 75 -0.60 10.16 6.97
CA SER A 75 0.02 9.66 8.21
C SER A 75 0.68 10.78 9.05
N GLU A 76 1.27 11.79 8.40
CA GLU A 76 1.85 12.96 9.09
C GLU A 76 0.79 13.93 9.65
N ARG A 77 -0.43 13.97 9.09
CA ARG A 77 -1.50 14.88 9.56
C ARG A 77 -2.22 14.36 10.81
N GLU A 78 -2.19 13.05 11.06
CA GLU A 78 -2.70 12.48 12.31
C GLU A 78 -1.81 12.87 13.50
N ALA A 79 -0.50 13.06 13.29
CA ALA A 79 0.42 13.52 14.34
C ALA A 79 0.19 14.98 14.76
N GLU A 80 -0.35 15.83 13.87
CA GLU A 80 -0.72 17.22 14.19
C GLU A 80 -2.03 17.33 14.99
N LYS A 81 -2.87 16.29 15.06
CA LYS A 81 -4.07 16.28 15.93
C LYS A 81 -3.73 15.96 17.39
N SER A 82 -2.63 16.52 17.91
CA SER A 82 -2.38 16.59 19.34
C SER A 82 -3.43 17.51 20.00
N THR A 83 -4.50 16.90 20.49
CA THR A 83 -5.30 17.30 21.65
C THR A 83 -5.37 18.81 21.95
N LEU A 84 -6.17 19.56 21.20
CA LEU A 84 -6.90 20.68 21.82
C LEU A 84 -8.01 20.06 22.68
N ARG A 85 -7.66 19.71 23.92
CA ARG A 85 -8.64 19.48 24.98
C ARG A 85 -9.48 20.75 25.08
N ARG A 86 -10.79 20.66 24.83
CA ARG A 86 -11.74 21.65 25.37
C ARG A 86 -11.59 21.59 26.88
N VAL A 87 -10.87 22.55 27.44
CA VAL A 87 -11.06 22.92 28.85
C VAL A 87 -12.40 23.64 28.89
N GLY A 88 -13.24 23.22 29.85
CA GLY A 88 -14.64 23.62 29.97
C GLY A 88 -14.85 25.08 30.35
#